data_AF-A0A1J3FXF6-F1
#
_entry.id   AF-A0A1J3FXF6-F1
#
_cell.length_a   1.000
_cell.length_b   1.000
_cell.length_c   1.000
_cell.angle_alpha   90.00
_cell.angle_beta   90.00
_cell.angle_gamma   90.00
#
_symmetry.space_group_name_H-M   'P 1'
#
loop_
_entity.id
_entity.type
_entity.pdbx_description
1 polymer ?
#
loop_
_entity_poly.entity_id
_entity_poly.type
_entity_poly.pdbx_seq_one_letter_code
_entity_poly.pdbx_strand_id
1 'polypeptide(L)' 'MLGYITSLTVDIGFVVEAQTEDELPERLIGAYRISHPELSSAFVIDSQKTLQPRRMISSAKENDDDGDEKV' A
#
# COMPACT_ATOMS: atom_id res chain seq x y z
N MET A 1 5.88 14.60 -11.07
CA MET A 1 4.41 14.76 -10.93
C MET A 1 3.76 14.65 -12.29
N LEU A 2 2.63 13.94 -12.39
CA LEU A 2 1.79 13.79 -13.59
C LEU A 2 1.05 15.11 -13.88
N GLY A 3 1.77 16.23 -14.01
CA GLY A 3 1.27 17.59 -13.80
C GLY A 3 0.10 18.07 -14.67
N TYR A 4 -0.31 17.30 -15.68
CA TYR A 4 -1.46 17.60 -16.53
C TYR A 4 -2.27 16.36 -16.94
N ILE A 5 -2.11 15.23 -16.25
CA ILE A 5 -2.90 14.03 -16.57
C ILE A 5 -4.29 14.20 -15.98
N THR A 6 -5.28 14.33 -16.85
CA THR A 6 -6.70 14.51 -16.49
C THR A 6 -7.45 13.18 -16.38
N SER A 7 -6.92 12.11 -16.98
CA SER A 7 -7.50 10.77 -16.88
C SER A 7 -6.41 9.71 -16.97
N LEU A 8 -6.56 8.65 -16.19
CA LEU A 8 -5.71 7.47 -16.23
C LEU A 8 -6.61 6.23 -16.24
N THR A 9 -6.23 5.22 -17.01
CA THR A 9 -6.79 3.87 -16.92
C THR A 9 -5.61 2.90 -16.96
N VAL A 10 -5.63 1.87 -16.11
CA VAL A 10 -4.57 0.87 -16.05
C VAL A 10 -5.18 -0.50 -16.34
N ASP A 11 -4.64 -1.18 -17.34
CA ASP A 11 -5.00 -2.56 -17.68
C ASP A 11 -3.89 -3.50 -17.20
N ILE A 12 -4.28 -4.53 -16.45
CA ILE A 12 -3.37 -5.53 -15.89
C ILE A 12 -3.81 -6.89 -16.39
N GLY A 13 -2.91 -7.62 -17.04
CA GLY A 13 -3.10 -9.01 -17.46
C GLY A 13 -2.34 -9.97 -16.58
N PHE A 14 -2.96 -11.11 -16.26
CA PHE A 14 -2.32 -12.23 -15.56
C PHE A 14 -2.11 -13.35 -16.56
N VAL A 15 -0.86 -13.69 -16.83
CA VAL A 15 -0.46 -14.71 -17.79
C VAL A 15 0.22 -15.85 -17.05
N VAL A 16 -0.08 -17.08 -17.45
CA VAL A 16 0.72 -18.26 -17.08
C VAL A 16 1.65 -18.54 -18.23
N GLU A 17 2.95 -18.52 -17.96
CA GLU A 17 4.02 -18.79 -18.91
C GLU A 17 4.54 -20.22 -18.74
N ALA A 18 4.81 -20.89 -19.86
CA ALA A 18 5.48 -22.17 -19.91
C ALA A 18 6.97 -22.04 -19.56
N GLN A 19 7.48 -22.94 -18.74
CA GLN A 19 8.90 -22.94 -18.33
C GLN A 19 9.79 -23.71 -19.31
N THR A 20 9.23 -24.64 -20.08
CA THR A 20 9.97 -25.45 -21.07
C THR A 20 9.18 -25.58 -22.37
N GLU A 21 9.87 -25.93 -23.47
CA GLU A 21 9.28 -26.01 -24.83
C GLU A 21 8.17 -27.06 -24.97
N ASP A 22 8.18 -28.07 -24.10
CA ASP A 22 7.23 -29.17 -24.04
C ASP A 22 5.97 -28.85 -23.21
N GLU A 23 5.94 -27.68 -22.55
CA GLU A 23 4.74 -27.17 -21.87
C GLU A 23 3.79 -26.44 -22.84
N LEU A 24 2.52 -26.33 -22.42
CA LEU A 24 1.47 -25.67 -23.21
C LEU A 24 1.74 -24.17 -23.40
N PRO A 25 1.25 -23.54 -24.49
CA PRO A 25 1.53 -22.13 -24.78
C PRO A 25 1.08 -21.20 -23.65
N GLU A 26 1.74 -20.04 -23.53
CA GLU A 26 1.36 -19.01 -22.54
C GLU A 26 -0.12 -18.64 -22.66
N ARG A 27 -0.82 -18.54 -21.52
CA ARG A 27 -2.26 -18.22 -21.51
C ARG A 27 -2.56 -17.09 -20.55
N LEU A 28 -3.30 -16.09 -21.04
CA LEU A 28 -3.95 -15.09 -20.19
C LEU A 28 -5.04 -15.79 -19.37
N ILE A 29 -4.86 -15.82 -18.06
CA ILE A 29 -5.80 -16.44 -17.11
C ILE A 29 -6.78 -15.42 -16.51
N GLY A 30 -6.51 -14.12 -16.70
CA GLY A 30 -7.40 -13.07 -16.26
C GLY A 30 -6.86 -11.70 -16.60
N ALA A 31 -7.74 -10.70 -16.54
CA ALA A 31 -7.36 -9.30 -16.66
C ALA A 31 -8.21 -8.45 -15.72
N TYR A 32 -7.64 -7.34 -15.28
CA TYR A 32 -8.31 -6.36 -14.45
C TYR A 32 -8.02 -4.95 -14.96
N ARG A 33 -9.06 -4.12 -15.00
CA ARG A 33 -8.97 -2.71 -15.38
C ARG A 33 -9.23 -1.84 -14.16
N ILE A 34 -8.32 -0.91 -13.92
CA ILE A 34 -8.51 0.19 -12.96
C ILE A 34 -8.95 1.42 -13.75
N SER A 35 -10.21 1.80 -13.60
CA SER A 35 -10.79 2.99 -14.22
C SER A 35 -10.82 4.15 -13.24
N HIS A 36 -10.47 5.35 -13.69
CA HIS A 36 -10.52 6.59 -12.90
C HIS A 36 -9.82 6.52 -11.53
N PRO A 37 -8.53 6.15 -11.47
CA PRO A 37 -7.79 6.22 -10.23
C PRO A 37 -7.66 7.68 -9.78
N GLU A 38 -7.81 7.92 -8.47
CA GLU A 38 -7.65 9.25 -7.87
C GLU A 38 -6.16 9.62 -7.83
N LEU A 39 -5.67 10.28 -8.88
CA LEU A 39 -4.24 10.60 -9.01
C LEU A 39 -3.73 11.56 -7.93
N SER A 40 -4.63 12.38 -7.35
CA SER A 40 -4.32 13.27 -6.23
C SER A 40 -3.93 12.51 -4.96
N SER A 41 -4.35 11.27 -4.79
CA SER A 41 -4.01 10.45 -3.63
C SER A 41 -2.67 9.70 -3.78
N ALA A 42 -2.00 9.81 -4.93
CA ALA A 42 -0.74 9.12 -5.18
C ALA A 42 0.39 9.66 -4.29
N PHE A 43 1.19 8.75 -3.73
CA PHE A 43 2.34 9.10 -2.90
C PHE A 43 3.54 8.22 -3.26
N VAL A 44 4.75 8.68 -2.91
CA VAL A 44 5.98 7.94 -3.15
C VAL A 44 6.14 6.85 -2.10
N ILE A 45 6.20 5.60 -2.52
CA ILE A 45 6.59 4.48 -1.66
C ILE A 45 8.11 4.37 -1.74
N ASP A 46 8.79 4.66 -0.64
CA ASP A 46 10.22 4.41 -0.49
C ASP A 46 10.44 2.91 -0.22
N SER A 47 11.18 2.24 -1.11
CA SER A 47 11.50 0.82 -1.01
C SER A 47 12.40 0.47 0.19
N GLN A 48 12.97 1.48 0.87
CA GLN A 48 13.87 1.27 2.01
C GLN A 48 13.21 1.37 3.39
N LYS A 49 11.91 1.66 3.50
CA LYS A 49 11.24 1.69 4.81
C LYS A 49 10.66 0.33 5.15
N THR A 50 11.54 -0.60 5.54
CA THR A 50 11.15 -1.81 6.26
C THR A 50 10.22 -1.43 7.41
N LEU A 51 9.10 -2.15 7.49
CA LEU A 51 8.11 -2.04 8.55
C LEU A 51 8.82 -2.21 9.89
N GLN A 52 9.10 -1.11 10.58
CA GLN A 52 9.46 -1.19 11.99
C GLN A 52 8.22 -1.69 12.72
N PRO A 53 8.25 -2.84 13.40
CA PRO A 53 7.12 -3.32 14.19
C PRO A 53 6.78 -2.24 15.20
N ARG A 54 5.56 -1.69 15.11
CA ARG A 54 5.08 -0.70 16.07
C ARG A 54 4.95 -1.43 17.41
N ARG A 55 5.96 -1.31 18.29
CA ARG A 55 5.86 -1.78 19.69
C ARG A 55 4.68 -1.04 20.31
N MET A 56 3.55 -1.72 20.45
CA MET A 56 2.48 -1.28 21.34
C MET A 56 3.06 -1.21 22.75
N ILE A 57 3.35 -0.01 23.22
CA ILE A 57 3.37 0.25 24.66
C ILE A 57 1.90 0.47 25.03
N SER A 58 1.27 -0.56 25.58
CA SER A 58 0.19 -0.31 26.53
C SER A 58 0.86 0.19 27.80
N SER A 59 0.77 1.48 28.07
CA SER A 59 0.88 1.97 29.44
C SER A 59 -0.52 2.33 29.88
N ALA A 60 -0.96 1.64 30.93
CA ALA A 60 -2.25 1.80 31.55
C ALA A 60 -2.51 3.27 31.91
N LYS A 61 -3.78 3.67 31.83
CA LYS A 61 -4.27 4.85 32.55
C LYS A 61 -4.04 4.64 34.04
N GLU A 62 -3.26 5.49 34.68
CA GLU A 62 -3.38 5.80 36.10
C GLU A 62 -4.04 7.18 36.20
N ASN A 63 -5.18 7.21 36.87
CA ASN A 63 -5.88 8.42 37.31
C ASN A 63 -5.57 8.66 38.80
N ASP A 64 -5.69 9.93 39.18
CA ASP A 64 -5.83 10.52 40.54
C ASP A 64 -4.52 10.54 41.38
N ASP A 65 -4.16 11.59 42.11
CA ASP A 65 -4.95 12.43 43.01
C ASP A 65 -4.22 13.77 43.33
N ASP A 66 -5.01 14.75 43.77
CA ASP A 66 -4.69 16.14 44.12
C ASP A 66 -3.66 16.30 45.26
N GLY A 67 -2.96 17.45 45.27
CA GLY A 67 -2.15 17.88 46.41
C GLY A 67 -1.41 19.20 46.20
N ASP A 68 -2.07 20.30 46.57
CA ASP A 68 -1.51 21.64 46.76
C ASP A 68 -0.22 21.63 47.61
N GLU A 69 0.79 22.46 47.25
CA GLU A 69 1.37 23.42 48.23
C GLU A 69 2.18 24.53 47.54
N LYS A 70 1.85 25.78 47.90
CA LYS A 70 2.59 27.01 47.58
C LYS A 70 3.90 27.08 48.36
N VAL A 71 4.99 27.55 47.74
CA VAL A 71 5.82 28.67 48.25
C VAL A 71 6.52 29.40 47.10
#